data_AF-A0A098PUT4-F1
#
_entry.id   AF-A0A098PUT4-F1
#
_cell.length_a   1.000
_cell.length_b   1.000
_cell.length_c   1.000
_cell.angle_alpha   90.00
_cell.angle_beta   90.00
_cell.angle_gamma   90.00
#
_symmetry.space_group_name_H-M   'P 1'
#
loop_
_entity.id
_entity.type
_entity.pdbx_description
1 polymer ?
#
loop_
_entity_poly.entity_id
_entity_poly.type
_entity_poly.pdbx_seq_one_letter_code
_entity_poly.pdbx_strand_id
1 'polypeptide(L)'
;MLDIFGPLAKDIGNLADWAAVAVALFGAIAVFQLSRAANATARGVKRVAEREARDRRAAAAREGRLLLIYLENEFRQALTAFGTLATGLDVVDHDSFIDSGYARTQFLSEADGISLKLSREMFHRLHVLVDKDAHDIARVVSGLSVLQQAAAEAASIDLSETMPGVDGASWNEFRRETLSERFVLLRKGAAEMQVILIRLIQEAVAAKVVAGAQHHTLENNARGPSTAG
;
A
#
# COMPACT_ATOMS: atom_id res chain seq x y z
N MET A 1 -87.40 -18.57 -14.03
CA MET A 1 -86.15 -17.91 -14.48
C MET A 1 -86.48 -16.43 -14.58
N LEU A 2 -85.62 -15.57 -13.99
CA LEU A 2 -85.70 -14.10 -13.85
C LEU A 2 -86.13 -13.56 -12.47
N ASP A 3 -85.11 -12.97 -11.84
CA ASP A 3 -85.07 -11.68 -11.17
C ASP A 3 -85.67 -11.54 -9.77
N ILE A 4 -85.02 -12.22 -8.82
CA ILE A 4 -85.04 -11.87 -7.39
C ILE A 4 -83.73 -11.12 -7.06
N PHE A 5 -83.55 -9.92 -7.58
CA PHE A 5 -82.58 -8.94 -7.07
C PHE A 5 -83.17 -7.54 -7.25
N GLY A 6 -83.85 -7.06 -6.20
CA GLY A 6 -84.53 -5.76 -6.19
C GLY A 6 -83.58 -4.55 -6.16
N PRO A 7 -84.13 -3.33 -6.30
CA PRO A 7 -83.40 -2.08 -6.56
C PRO A 7 -82.44 -1.63 -5.43
N LEU A 8 -82.36 -2.35 -4.30
CA LEU A 8 -81.36 -2.11 -3.25
C LEU A 8 -79.92 -2.45 -3.69
N ALA A 9 -79.72 -3.34 -4.66
CA ALA A 9 -78.38 -3.69 -5.13
C ALA A 9 -77.66 -2.51 -5.81
N LYS A 10 -78.43 -1.57 -6.38
CA LYS A 10 -77.90 -0.42 -7.13
C LYS A 10 -77.40 0.70 -6.20
N ASP A 11 -78.10 0.95 -5.10
CA ASP A 11 -77.74 2.01 -4.14
C ASP A 11 -76.65 1.56 -3.16
N ILE A 12 -76.66 0.29 -2.73
CA ILE A 12 -75.58 -0.30 -1.93
C ILE A 12 -74.31 -0.45 -2.79
N GLY A 13 -74.46 -0.83 -4.07
CA GLY A 13 -73.35 -0.92 -5.01
C GLY A 13 -72.66 0.41 -5.26
N ASN A 14 -73.41 1.51 -5.41
CA ASN A 14 -72.85 2.86 -5.58
C ASN A 14 -72.12 3.32 -4.29
N LEU A 15 -72.72 3.14 -3.11
CA LEU A 15 -72.07 3.51 -1.84
C LEU A 15 -70.81 2.67 -1.56
N ALA A 16 -70.84 1.38 -1.91
CA ALA A 16 -69.70 0.48 -1.82
C ALA A 16 -68.59 0.85 -2.81
N ASP A 17 -68.92 1.29 -4.02
CA ASP A 17 -67.95 1.79 -5.01
C ASP A 17 -67.26 3.06 -4.50
N TRP A 18 -68.00 4.03 -3.94
CA TRP A 18 -67.40 5.24 -3.35
C TRP A 18 -66.55 4.92 -2.11
N ALA A 19 -66.97 3.94 -1.29
CA ALA A 19 -66.16 3.47 -0.17
C ALA A 19 -64.87 2.79 -0.64
N ALA A 20 -64.91 1.98 -1.70
CA ALA A 20 -63.74 1.36 -2.30
C ALA A 20 -62.79 2.41 -2.89
N VAL A 21 -63.31 3.44 -3.56
CA VAL A 21 -62.53 4.58 -4.06
C VAL A 21 -61.85 5.34 -2.91
N ALA A 22 -62.56 5.59 -1.81
CA ALA A 22 -61.98 6.25 -0.64
C ALA A 22 -60.86 5.41 -0.01
N VAL A 23 -61.08 4.12 0.21
CA VAL A 23 -60.06 3.20 0.76
C VAL A 23 -58.85 3.10 -0.18
N ALA A 24 -59.06 3.05 -1.49
CA ALA A 24 -57.98 3.06 -2.48
C ALA A 24 -57.17 4.37 -2.44
N LEU A 25 -57.83 5.52 -2.29
CA LEU A 25 -57.18 6.83 -2.18
C LEU A 25 -56.35 6.95 -0.88
N PHE A 26 -56.93 6.53 0.25
CA PHE A 26 -56.21 6.50 1.53
C PHE A 26 -55.03 5.51 1.50
N GLY A 27 -55.19 4.36 0.87
CA GLY A 27 -54.11 3.40 0.64
C GLY A 27 -52.98 4.00 -0.20
N ALA A 28 -53.31 4.69 -1.29
CA ALA A 28 -52.34 5.36 -2.15
C ALA A 28 -51.57 6.48 -1.42
N ILE A 29 -52.27 7.28 -0.60
CA ILE A 29 -51.66 8.33 0.22
C ILE A 29 -50.72 7.72 1.28
N ALA A 30 -51.14 6.64 1.94
CA ALA A 30 -50.32 5.95 2.92
C ALA A 30 -49.04 5.37 2.30
N VAL A 31 -49.14 4.73 1.13
CA VAL A 31 -47.98 4.21 0.38
C VAL A 31 -47.08 5.35 -0.10
N PHE A 32 -47.64 6.48 -0.53
CA PHE A 32 -46.86 7.65 -0.94
C PHE A 32 -46.08 8.26 0.23
N GLN A 33 -46.72 8.42 1.40
CA GLN A 33 -46.06 8.93 2.60
C GLN A 33 -44.99 7.96 3.12
N LEU A 34 -45.26 6.65 3.09
CA LEU A 34 -44.28 5.62 3.45
C LEU A 34 -43.10 5.63 2.49
N SER A 35 -43.33 5.77 1.18
CA SER A 35 -42.28 5.88 0.16
C SER A 35 -41.44 7.14 0.34
N ARG A 36 -42.07 8.27 0.71
CA ARG A 36 -41.38 9.53 1.00
C ARG A 36 -40.54 9.44 2.27
N ALA A 37 -41.06 8.80 3.32
CA ALA A 37 -40.34 8.53 4.55
C ALA A 37 -39.16 7.56 4.31
N ALA A 38 -39.37 6.47 3.56
CA ALA A 38 -38.32 5.53 3.17
C ALA A 38 -37.21 6.21 2.36
N ASN A 39 -37.55 7.10 1.42
CA ASN A 39 -36.57 7.89 0.68
C ASN A 39 -35.81 8.88 1.56
N ALA A 40 -36.46 9.47 2.57
CA ALA A 40 -35.79 10.34 3.55
C ALA A 40 -34.79 9.54 4.41
N THR A 41 -35.20 8.36 4.88
CA THR A 41 -34.34 7.45 5.66
C THR A 41 -33.19 6.93 4.81
N ALA A 42 -33.42 6.53 3.55
CA ALA A 42 -32.38 6.06 2.64
C ALA A 42 -31.33 7.16 2.34
N ARG A 43 -31.77 8.42 2.17
CA ARG A 43 -30.84 9.56 2.04
C ARG A 43 -30.08 9.83 3.32
N GLY A 44 -30.71 9.67 4.49
CA GLY A 44 -30.08 9.75 5.80
C GLY A 44 -28.98 8.69 5.98
N VAL A 45 -29.30 7.44 5.70
CA VAL A 45 -28.35 6.30 5.74
C VAL A 45 -27.20 6.51 4.77
N LYS A 46 -27.46 6.96 3.54
CA LYS A 46 -26.41 7.29 2.57
C LYS A 46 -25.46 8.38 3.09
N ARG A 47 -25.98 9.45 3.69
CA ARG A 47 -25.17 10.52 4.28
C ARG A 47 -24.33 10.05 5.46
N VAL A 48 -24.88 9.17 6.30
CA VAL A 48 -24.14 8.56 7.42
C VAL A 48 -23.03 7.66 6.89
N ALA A 49 -23.33 6.79 5.93
CA ALA A 49 -22.34 5.92 5.29
C ALA A 49 -21.23 6.72 4.59
N GLU A 50 -21.57 7.82 3.91
CA GLU A 50 -20.58 8.72 3.29
C GLU A 50 -19.69 9.41 4.32
N ARG A 51 -20.26 9.86 5.46
CA ARG A 51 -19.47 10.45 6.56
C ARG A 51 -18.54 9.41 7.18
N GLU A 52 -19.06 8.24 7.51
CA GLU A 52 -18.28 7.16 8.09
C GLU A 52 -17.15 6.70 7.14
N ALA A 53 -17.42 6.62 5.83
CA ALA A 53 -16.39 6.34 4.84
C ALA A 53 -15.30 7.43 4.79
N ARG A 54 -15.66 8.71 4.94
CA ARG A 54 -14.69 9.81 5.02
C ARG A 54 -13.84 9.72 6.28
N ASP A 55 -14.47 9.48 7.43
CA ASP A 55 -13.77 9.39 8.72
C ASP A 55 -12.81 8.21 8.74
N ARG A 56 -13.22 7.05 8.21
CA ARG A 56 -12.33 5.88 8.03
C ARG A 56 -11.14 6.20 7.11
N ARG A 57 -11.36 6.89 5.99
CA ARG A 57 -10.28 7.32 5.09
C ARG A 57 -9.32 8.29 5.76
N ALA A 58 -9.83 9.24 6.55
CA ALA A 58 -9.01 10.19 7.28
C ALA A 58 -8.16 9.50 8.36
N ALA A 59 -8.74 8.53 9.07
CA ALA A 59 -8.03 7.70 10.04
C ALA A 59 -6.94 6.86 9.38
N ALA A 60 -7.25 6.17 8.29
CA ALA A 60 -6.27 5.38 7.52
C ALA A 60 -5.12 6.27 6.99
N ALA A 61 -5.42 7.45 6.45
CA ALA A 61 -4.40 8.38 5.99
C ALA A 61 -3.50 8.87 7.13
N ARG A 62 -4.05 9.09 8.34
CA ARG A 62 -3.27 9.44 9.52
C ARG A 62 -2.37 8.29 9.96
N GLU A 63 -2.90 7.07 9.96
CA GLU A 63 -2.15 5.86 10.26
C GLU A 63 -1.00 5.65 9.26
N GLY A 64 -1.26 5.78 7.96
CA GLY A 64 -0.25 5.66 6.92
C GLY A 64 0.89 6.68 7.08
N ARG A 65 0.58 7.94 7.41
CA ARG A 65 1.60 8.95 7.73
C ARG A 65 2.46 8.54 8.92
N LEU A 66 1.84 8.07 10.00
CA LEU A 66 2.59 7.63 11.19
C LEU A 66 3.47 6.41 10.87
N LEU A 67 2.99 5.52 10.01
CA LEU A 67 3.76 4.36 9.56
C LEU A 67 5.01 4.77 8.78
N LEU A 68 4.90 5.71 7.83
CA LEU A 68 6.07 6.23 7.10
C LEU A 68 7.07 6.91 8.03
N ILE A 69 6.59 7.70 8.98
CA ILE A 69 7.43 8.35 10.00
C ILE A 69 8.17 7.31 10.84
N TYR A 70 7.49 6.23 11.23
CA TYR A 70 8.07 5.15 12.01
C TYR A 70 9.16 4.39 11.23
N LEU A 71 8.95 4.14 9.94
CA LEU A 71 9.89 3.42 9.09
C LEU A 71 11.07 4.28 8.59
N GLU A 72 11.01 5.61 8.71
CA GLU A 72 12.03 6.51 8.17
C GLU A 72 13.46 6.17 8.61
N ASN A 73 13.66 5.87 9.89
CA ASN A 73 14.99 5.55 10.41
C ASN A 73 15.55 4.27 9.79
N GLU A 74 14.70 3.25 9.58
CA GLU A 74 15.10 2.03 8.87
C GLU A 74 15.45 2.34 7.42
N PHE A 75 14.66 3.17 6.72
CA PHE A 75 14.97 3.57 5.35
C PHE A 75 16.31 4.31 5.24
N ARG A 76 16.63 5.18 6.20
CA ARG A 76 17.92 5.89 6.24
C ARG A 76 19.09 4.94 6.47
N GLN A 77 18.96 4.00 7.41
CA GLN A 77 19.99 2.98 7.66
C GLN A 77 20.22 2.11 6.43
N ALA A 78 19.14 1.64 5.80
CA ALA A 78 19.21 0.87 4.56
C ALA A 78 19.86 1.70 3.44
N LEU A 79 19.52 2.99 3.29
CA LEU A 79 20.10 3.86 2.27
C LEU A 79 21.61 4.00 2.45
N THR A 80 22.08 4.19 3.69
CA THR A 80 23.51 4.23 3.99
C THR A 80 24.18 2.91 3.63
N ALA A 81 23.58 1.77 4.00
CA ALA A 81 24.15 0.46 3.71
C ALA A 81 24.20 0.15 2.20
N PHE A 82 23.14 0.48 1.44
CA PHE A 82 23.18 0.41 -0.02
C PHE A 82 24.18 1.40 -0.63
N GLY A 83 24.40 2.56 0.01
CA GLY A 83 25.50 3.49 -0.26
C GLY A 83 26.87 2.83 -0.19
N THR A 84 27.13 2.14 0.90
CA THR A 84 28.37 1.39 1.11
C THR A 84 28.54 0.29 0.06
N LEU A 85 27.50 -0.52 -0.18
CA LEU A 85 27.53 -1.57 -1.21
C LEU A 85 27.80 -1.01 -2.62
N ALA A 86 27.08 0.04 -3.02
CA ALA A 86 27.26 0.64 -4.34
C ALA A 86 28.68 1.22 -4.51
N THR A 87 29.17 1.91 -3.47
CA THR A 87 30.55 2.44 -3.46
C THR A 87 31.57 1.30 -3.53
N GLY A 88 31.35 0.22 -2.78
CA GLY A 88 32.17 -0.98 -2.85
C GLY A 88 32.24 -1.54 -4.27
N LEU A 89 31.09 -1.66 -4.96
CA LEU A 89 31.01 -2.19 -6.33
C LEU A 89 31.60 -1.26 -7.38
N ASP A 90 31.71 0.04 -7.10
CA ASP A 90 32.40 0.98 -7.98
C ASP A 90 33.92 0.99 -7.75
N VAL A 91 34.38 0.64 -6.52
CA VAL A 91 35.82 0.53 -6.18
C VAL A 91 36.39 -0.82 -6.59
N VAL A 92 35.67 -1.91 -6.32
CA VAL A 92 36.02 -3.25 -6.79
C VAL A 92 35.56 -3.33 -8.24
N ASP A 93 36.51 -3.24 -9.18
CA ASP A 93 36.18 -3.39 -10.59
C ASP A 93 35.61 -4.79 -10.90
N HIS A 94 34.95 -4.88 -12.04
CA HIS A 94 34.26 -6.08 -12.50
C HIS A 94 35.18 -7.31 -12.54
N ASP A 95 36.40 -7.13 -13.04
CA ASP A 95 37.40 -8.20 -13.12
C ASP A 95 37.84 -8.66 -11.72
N SER A 96 38.09 -7.74 -10.79
CA SER A 96 38.44 -8.08 -9.40
C SER A 96 37.32 -8.83 -8.69
N PHE A 97 36.06 -8.47 -8.95
CA PHE A 97 34.91 -9.19 -8.39
C PHE A 97 34.84 -10.64 -8.92
N ILE A 98 35.10 -10.83 -10.21
CA ILE A 98 35.10 -12.16 -10.84
C ILE A 98 36.26 -13.01 -10.31
N ASP A 99 37.46 -12.44 -10.22
CA ASP A 99 38.67 -13.21 -9.88
C ASP A 99 38.83 -13.46 -8.37
N SER A 100 38.23 -12.62 -7.51
CA SER A 100 38.41 -12.70 -6.05
C SER A 100 37.19 -13.25 -5.32
N GLY A 101 37.27 -14.50 -4.87
CA GLY A 101 36.27 -15.09 -3.95
C GLY A 101 36.15 -14.32 -2.62
N TYR A 102 37.25 -13.70 -2.18
CA TYR A 102 37.24 -12.83 -1.00
C TYR A 102 36.34 -11.60 -1.22
N ALA A 103 36.47 -10.92 -2.36
CA ALA A 103 35.63 -9.77 -2.68
C ALA A 103 34.14 -10.14 -2.68
N ARG A 104 33.78 -11.29 -3.28
CA ARG A 104 32.40 -11.80 -3.30
C ARG A 104 31.87 -12.11 -1.90
N THR A 105 32.69 -12.72 -1.05
CA THR A 105 32.33 -13.02 0.33
C THR A 105 32.14 -11.75 1.17
N GLN A 106 32.98 -10.73 0.95
CA GLN A 106 32.81 -9.44 1.59
C GLN A 106 31.49 -8.77 1.16
N PHE A 107 31.17 -8.78 -0.14
CA PHE A 107 29.89 -8.27 -0.63
C PHE A 107 28.68 -8.98 -0.04
N LEU A 108 28.74 -10.31 0.07
CA LEU A 108 27.70 -11.09 0.74
C LEU A 108 27.53 -10.62 2.19
N SER A 109 28.64 -10.50 2.94
CA SER A 109 28.57 -10.04 4.33
C SER A 109 27.96 -8.64 4.47
N GLU A 110 28.26 -7.73 3.55
CA GLU A 110 27.69 -6.38 3.54
C GLU A 110 26.20 -6.40 3.18
N ALA A 111 25.80 -7.22 2.20
CA ALA A 111 24.40 -7.38 1.78
C ALA A 111 23.53 -8.04 2.86
N ASP A 112 24.06 -9.05 3.55
CA ASP A 112 23.37 -9.71 4.67
C ASP A 112 23.25 -8.80 5.91
N GLY A 113 24.14 -7.81 6.03
CA GLY A 113 24.06 -6.77 7.06
C GLY A 113 22.88 -5.81 6.88
N ILE A 114 22.27 -5.76 5.69
CA ILE A 114 21.11 -4.90 5.42
C ILE A 114 19.85 -5.56 5.97
N SER A 115 19.17 -4.86 6.87
CA SER A 115 17.92 -5.32 7.49
C SER A 115 16.77 -4.33 7.24
N LEU A 116 15.64 -4.87 6.81
CA LEU A 116 14.36 -4.17 6.65
C LEU A 116 13.29 -4.84 7.53
N LYS A 117 13.65 -5.10 8.79
CA LYS A 117 12.83 -5.84 9.74
C LYS A 117 11.49 -5.18 10.01
N LEU A 118 11.49 -3.87 10.29
CA LEU A 118 10.26 -3.13 10.58
C LEU A 118 9.34 -3.08 9.36
N SER A 119 9.90 -2.85 8.17
CA SER A 119 9.16 -2.88 6.91
C SER A 119 8.50 -4.24 6.66
N ARG A 120 9.20 -5.35 6.98
CA ARG A 120 8.65 -6.71 6.88
C ARG A 120 7.55 -6.97 7.92
N GLU A 121 7.75 -6.54 9.17
CA GLU A 121 6.74 -6.69 10.24
C GLU A 121 5.46 -5.90 9.92
N MET A 122 5.61 -4.72 9.32
CA MET A 122 4.51 -3.84 8.97
C MET A 122 3.86 -4.14 7.61
N PHE A 123 4.27 -5.21 6.92
CA PHE A 123 3.80 -5.52 5.56
C PHE A 123 2.26 -5.69 5.48
N HIS A 124 1.65 -6.27 6.52
CA HIS A 124 0.20 -6.42 6.63
C HIS A 124 -0.56 -5.07 6.71
N ARG A 125 0.12 -3.98 7.06
CA ARG A 125 -0.43 -2.62 7.19
C ARG A 125 -0.17 -1.74 5.97
N LEU A 126 0.49 -2.23 4.93
CA LEU A 126 0.77 -1.42 3.74
C LEU A 126 -0.51 -0.92 3.05
N HIS A 127 -1.66 -1.58 3.26
CA HIS A 127 -2.97 -1.15 2.76
C HIS A 127 -3.45 0.22 3.29
N VAL A 128 -2.82 0.75 4.35
CA VAL A 128 -3.14 2.09 4.88
C VAL A 128 -2.29 3.21 4.24
N LEU A 129 -1.30 2.84 3.43
CA LEU A 129 -0.47 3.76 2.67
C LEU A 129 -1.09 4.09 1.31
N VAL A 130 -0.58 5.11 0.66
CA VAL A 130 -0.85 5.33 -0.76
C VAL A 130 -0.20 4.20 -1.57
N ASP A 131 -0.88 3.72 -2.62
CA ASP A 131 -0.43 2.58 -3.43
C ASP A 131 1.03 2.67 -3.86
N LYS A 132 1.50 3.88 -4.20
CA LYS A 132 2.89 4.12 -4.59
C LYS A 132 3.87 3.80 -3.46
N ASP A 133 3.61 4.26 -2.24
CA ASP A 133 4.51 4.05 -1.10
C ASP A 133 4.50 2.58 -0.67
N ALA A 134 3.31 1.96 -0.65
CA ALA A 134 3.17 0.53 -0.40
C ALA A 134 3.95 -0.30 -1.42
N HIS A 135 3.84 0.05 -2.69
CA HIS A 135 4.58 -0.59 -3.77
C HIS A 135 6.09 -0.39 -3.63
N ASP A 136 6.54 0.83 -3.34
CA ASP A 136 7.96 1.16 -3.15
C ASP A 136 8.55 0.38 -1.97
N ILE A 137 7.85 0.27 -0.83
CA ILE A 137 8.30 -0.57 0.31
C ILE A 137 8.38 -2.04 -0.10
N ALA A 138 7.37 -2.56 -0.79
CA ALA A 138 7.38 -3.94 -1.26
C ALA A 138 8.54 -4.22 -2.23
N ARG A 139 8.84 -3.27 -3.13
CA ARG A 139 9.99 -3.37 -4.02
C ARG A 139 11.31 -3.37 -3.27
N VAL A 140 11.47 -2.55 -2.25
CA VAL A 140 12.73 -2.54 -1.48
C VAL A 140 12.91 -3.85 -0.70
N VAL A 141 11.85 -4.35 -0.06
CA VAL A 141 11.90 -5.63 0.69
C VAL A 141 12.21 -6.81 -0.25
N SER A 142 11.50 -6.89 -1.38
CA SER A 142 11.74 -7.95 -2.37
C SER A 142 13.10 -7.80 -3.04
N GLY A 143 13.49 -6.58 -3.41
CA GLY A 143 14.75 -6.27 -4.06
C GLY A 143 15.96 -6.62 -3.18
N LEU A 144 15.88 -6.32 -1.88
CA LEU A 144 16.91 -6.74 -0.92
C LEU A 144 17.06 -8.27 -0.89
N SER A 145 15.95 -9.01 -0.90
CA SER A 145 16.00 -10.49 -0.88
C SER A 145 16.65 -11.05 -2.14
N VAL A 146 16.38 -10.45 -3.31
CA VAL A 146 17.01 -10.81 -4.58
C VAL A 146 18.50 -10.48 -4.58
N LEU A 147 18.89 -9.32 -4.01
CA LEU A 147 20.29 -8.91 -3.89
C LEU A 147 21.09 -9.84 -2.97
N GLN A 148 20.54 -10.19 -1.81
CA GLN A 148 21.16 -11.14 -0.87
C GLN A 148 21.35 -12.51 -1.53
N GLN A 149 20.32 -13.01 -2.23
CA GLN A 149 20.41 -14.26 -2.97
C GLN A 149 21.47 -14.21 -4.07
N ALA A 150 21.52 -13.12 -4.86
CA ALA A 150 22.51 -12.96 -5.92
C ALA A 150 23.94 -12.86 -5.37
N ALA A 151 24.13 -12.20 -4.23
CA ALA A 151 25.42 -12.14 -3.54
C ALA A 151 25.84 -13.51 -3.00
N ALA A 152 24.91 -14.29 -2.44
CA ALA A 152 25.16 -15.63 -1.95
C ALA A 152 25.56 -16.59 -3.08
N GLU A 153 24.83 -16.54 -4.21
CA GLU A 153 25.17 -17.29 -5.41
C GLU A 153 26.57 -16.94 -5.91
N ALA A 154 26.88 -15.64 -6.04
CA ALA A 154 28.20 -15.20 -6.49
C ALA A 154 29.32 -15.67 -5.54
N ALA A 155 29.12 -15.56 -4.22
CA ALA A 155 30.09 -16.01 -3.22
C ALA A 155 30.31 -17.53 -3.24
N SER A 156 29.29 -18.31 -3.62
CA SER A 156 29.37 -19.78 -3.69
C SER A 156 30.16 -20.30 -4.89
N ILE A 157 30.36 -19.48 -5.93
CA ILE A 157 31.08 -19.89 -7.14
C ILE A 157 32.59 -19.90 -6.86
N ASP A 158 33.16 -21.10 -6.82
CA ASP A 158 34.60 -21.35 -6.85
C ASP A 158 35.05 -21.51 -8.31
N LEU A 159 36.06 -20.76 -8.76
CA LEU A 159 36.62 -20.87 -10.11
C LEU A 159 37.63 -22.03 -10.25
N SER A 160 38.05 -22.65 -9.13
CA SER A 160 38.98 -23.78 -9.14
C SER A 160 38.29 -25.13 -9.34
N GLU A 161 36.98 -25.21 -9.10
CA GLU A 161 36.20 -26.44 -9.25
C GLU A 161 36.14 -26.89 -10.72
N THR A 162 36.04 -28.19 -10.97
CA THR A 162 35.93 -28.77 -12.32
C THR A 162 34.66 -29.59 -12.46
N MET A 163 34.06 -29.60 -13.65
CA MET A 163 32.84 -30.37 -13.93
C MET A 163 33.16 -31.62 -14.75
N PRO A 164 32.84 -32.83 -14.26
CA PRO A 164 33.08 -34.06 -15.02
C PRO A 164 32.36 -34.04 -16.37
N GLY A 165 33.11 -34.32 -17.45
CA GLY A 165 32.57 -34.38 -18.81
C GLY A 165 32.43 -33.02 -19.52
N VAL A 166 32.87 -31.93 -18.89
CA VAL A 166 32.97 -30.59 -19.52
C VAL A 166 34.45 -30.19 -19.54
N ASP A 167 34.91 -29.56 -20.62
CA ASP A 167 36.27 -29.04 -20.65
C ASP A 167 36.43 -27.87 -19.66
N GLY A 168 37.60 -27.77 -19.03
CA GLY A 168 37.84 -26.79 -17.98
C GLY A 168 37.78 -25.34 -18.47
N ALA A 169 38.00 -25.08 -19.76
CA ALA A 169 37.95 -23.74 -20.32
C ALA A 169 36.50 -23.25 -20.43
N SER A 170 35.61 -24.04 -21.05
CA SER A 170 34.19 -23.72 -21.15
C SER A 170 33.51 -23.69 -19.78
N TRP A 171 33.90 -24.55 -18.84
CA TRP A 171 33.36 -24.49 -17.46
C TRP A 171 33.78 -23.21 -16.72
N ASN A 172 35.02 -22.76 -16.91
CA ASN A 172 35.49 -21.49 -16.39
C ASN A 172 34.78 -20.29 -17.02
N GLU A 173 34.61 -20.32 -18.34
CA GLU A 173 33.92 -19.27 -19.09
C GLU A 173 32.48 -19.08 -18.61
N PHE A 174 31.71 -20.17 -18.50
CA PHE A 174 30.34 -20.14 -18.00
C PHE A 174 30.23 -19.52 -16.59
N ARG A 175 31.14 -19.88 -15.67
CA ARG A 175 31.15 -19.31 -14.32
C ARG A 175 31.49 -17.83 -14.31
N ARG A 176 32.46 -17.41 -15.13
CA ARG A 176 32.83 -16.00 -15.28
C ARG A 176 31.68 -15.18 -15.86
N GLU A 177 30.96 -15.73 -16.84
CA GLU A 177 29.74 -15.10 -17.38
C GLU A 177 28.66 -14.98 -16.31
N THR A 178 28.42 -16.05 -15.54
CA THR A 178 27.46 -16.03 -14.42
C THR A 178 27.84 -14.96 -13.38
N LEU A 179 29.11 -14.87 -13.00
CA LEU A 179 29.61 -13.86 -12.06
C LEU A 179 29.47 -12.44 -12.63
N SER A 180 29.68 -12.26 -13.93
CA SER A 180 29.47 -10.99 -14.63
C SER A 180 28.01 -10.54 -14.55
N GLU A 181 27.06 -11.44 -14.83
CA GLU A 181 25.63 -11.14 -14.70
C GLU A 181 25.25 -10.76 -13.28
N ARG A 182 25.78 -11.49 -12.28
CA ARG A 182 25.53 -11.20 -10.86
C ARG A 182 26.11 -9.85 -10.46
N PHE A 183 27.29 -9.49 -10.91
CA PHE A 183 27.86 -8.16 -10.66
C PHE A 183 26.96 -7.04 -11.20
N VAL A 184 26.48 -7.16 -12.44
CA VAL A 184 25.59 -6.16 -13.04
C VAL A 184 24.27 -6.07 -12.27
N LEU A 185 23.69 -7.20 -11.88
CA LEU A 185 22.47 -7.26 -11.08
C LEU A 185 22.67 -6.58 -9.72
N LEU A 186 23.75 -6.89 -9.01
CA LEU A 186 24.06 -6.32 -7.71
C LEU A 186 24.22 -4.79 -7.81
N ARG A 187 24.98 -4.32 -8.80
CA ARG A 187 25.24 -2.89 -8.99
C ARG A 187 23.96 -2.12 -9.33
N LYS A 188 23.19 -2.62 -10.30
CA LYS A 188 21.93 -1.99 -10.72
C LYS A 188 20.89 -2.05 -9.60
N GLY A 189 20.76 -3.19 -8.94
CA GLY A 189 19.81 -3.37 -7.85
C GLY A 189 20.12 -2.46 -6.66
N ALA A 190 21.39 -2.36 -6.24
CA ALA A 190 21.78 -1.43 -5.18
C ALA A 190 21.41 0.02 -5.53
N ALA A 191 21.71 0.47 -6.75
CA ALA A 191 21.35 1.82 -7.21
C ALA A 191 19.83 2.05 -7.25
N GLU A 192 19.06 1.07 -7.74
CA GLU A 192 17.59 1.16 -7.74
C GLU A 192 17.02 1.25 -6.33
N MET A 193 17.54 0.46 -5.38
CA MET A 193 17.11 0.50 -3.98
C MET A 193 17.38 1.86 -3.34
N GLN A 194 18.53 2.48 -3.62
CA GLN A 194 18.85 3.83 -3.14
C GLN A 194 17.82 4.85 -3.62
N VAL A 195 17.46 4.82 -4.91
CA VAL A 195 16.49 5.76 -5.49
C VAL A 195 15.12 5.62 -4.82
N ILE A 196 14.67 4.38 -4.59
CA ILE A 196 13.39 4.13 -3.92
C ILE A 196 13.43 4.60 -2.46
N LEU A 197 14.51 4.29 -1.74
CA LEU A 197 14.70 4.70 -0.34
C LEU A 197 14.74 6.22 -0.18
N ILE A 198 15.43 6.94 -1.08
CA ILE A 198 15.44 8.42 -1.08
C ILE A 198 14.02 8.96 -1.18
N ARG A 199 13.20 8.38 -2.07
CA ARG A 199 11.80 8.79 -2.23
C ARG A 199 10.98 8.50 -0.96
N LEU A 200 11.09 7.30 -0.40
CA LEU A 200 10.37 6.94 0.84
C LEU A 200 10.77 7.84 2.01
N ILE A 201 12.04 8.24 2.10
CA ILE A 201 12.52 9.20 3.10
C ILE A 201 11.91 10.59 2.87
N GLN A 202 11.84 11.05 1.62
CA GLN A 202 11.20 12.32 1.28
C GLN A 202 9.72 12.33 1.67
N GLU A 203 8.99 11.25 1.38
CA GLU A 203 7.58 11.10 1.75
C GLU A 203 7.40 11.04 3.28
N ALA A 204 8.29 10.36 4.00
CA ALA A 204 8.27 10.35 5.47
C ALA A 204 8.51 11.75 6.07
N VAL A 205 9.45 12.52 5.50
CA VAL A 205 9.70 13.91 5.90
C VAL A 205 8.47 14.79 5.61
N ALA A 206 7.86 14.66 4.44
CA ALA A 206 6.62 15.37 4.11
C ALA A 206 5.48 15.02 5.10
N ALA A 207 5.35 13.74 5.46
CA ALA A 207 4.39 13.28 6.45
C ALA A 207 4.62 13.92 7.84
N LYS A 208 5.88 14.07 8.28
CA LYS A 208 6.23 14.80 9.52
C LYS A 208 5.79 16.25 9.48
N VAL A 209 6.06 16.96 8.38
CA VAL A 209 5.68 18.38 8.23
C VAL A 209 4.17 18.56 8.32
N VAL A 210 3.40 17.70 7.63
CA VAL A 210 1.94 17.73 7.70
C VAL A 210 1.43 17.44 9.11
N ALA A 211 2.01 16.46 9.81
CA ALA A 211 1.64 16.13 11.18
C ALA A 211 1.95 17.29 12.15
N GLY A 212 3.09 17.95 12.00
CA GLY A 212 3.47 19.13 12.79
C GLY A 212 2.59 20.35 12.53
N ALA A 213 2.24 20.62 11.27
CA ALA A 213 1.34 21.71 10.89
C ALA A 213 -0.09 21.52 11.47
N GLN A 214 -0.57 20.27 11.52
CA GLN A 214 -1.84 19.93 12.16
C GLN A 214 -1.80 20.20 13.67
N HIS A 215 -0.69 19.90 14.34
CA HIS A 215 -0.51 20.19 15.77
C HIS A 215 -0.58 21.70 16.06
N HIS A 216 0.13 22.53 15.29
CA HIS A 216 0.12 23.98 15.47
C HIS A 216 -1.25 24.62 15.19
N THR A 217 -1.99 24.09 14.22
CA THR A 217 -3.35 24.59 13.91
C THR A 217 -4.33 24.26 15.04
N LEU A 218 -4.22 23.08 15.64
CA LEU A 218 -5.03 22.69 16.80
C LEU A 218 -4.67 23.51 18.04
N GLU A 219 -3.39 23.79 18.29
CA GLU A 219 -2.95 24.65 19.40
C GLU A 219 -3.44 26.10 19.24
N ASN A 220 -3.38 26.66 18.03
CA ASN A 220 -3.86 28.03 17.77
C ASN A 220 -5.39 28.14 17.89
N ASN A 221 -6.13 27.13 17.44
CA ASN A 221 -7.59 27.09 17.60
C ASN A 221 -8.01 26.85 19.07
N ALA A 222 -7.23 26.08 19.83
CA ALA A 222 -7.48 25.84 21.25
C ALA A 222 -7.16 27.07 22.12
N ARG A 223 -6.26 27.96 21.69
CA ARG A 223 -5.91 29.19 22.41
C ARG A 223 -6.92 30.33 22.23
N GLY A 224 -7.92 30.19 21.35
CA GLY A 224 -8.93 31.23 21.08
C GLY A 224 -8.34 32.52 20.49
N PRO A 225 -9.15 33.40 19.86
CA PRO A 225 -8.66 34.71 19.47
C PRO A 225 -8.20 35.45 20.73
N SER A 226 -6.92 35.82 20.78
CA SER A 226 -6.38 36.71 21.80
C SER A 226 -7.17 38.02 21.76
N THR A 227 -8.11 38.18 22.68
CA THR A 227 -8.67 39.49 23.03
C THR A 227 -7.59 40.27 23.77
N ALA A 228 -6.60 40.76 23.02
CA ALA A 228 -5.77 41.86 23.48
C ALA A 228 -6.56 43.13 23.19
N GLY A 229 -7.03 43.76 24.28
CA GLY A 229 -7.68 45.07 24.26
C GLY A 229 -6.71 46.23 24.04
#